data_AF-A0A927GSV7-F1
#
_entry.id   AF-A0A927GSV7-F1
#
_cell.length_a   1.000
_cell.length_b   1.000
_cell.length_c   1.000
_cell.angle_alpha   90.00
_cell.angle_beta   90.00
_cell.angle_gamma   90.00
#
_symmetry.space_group_name_H-M   'P 1'
#
loop_
_entity.id
_entity.type
_entity.pdbx_description
1 polymer ?
#
loop_
_entity_poly.entity_id
_entity_poly.type
_entity_poly.pdbx_seq_one_letter_code
_entity_poly.pdbx_strand_id
1 'polypeptide(L)' 'MNTGPKKRPLELTDKQREILQRLARRRLTPQYLVKRARVLLESEQGMSNLQISRLIPLDVAAYFR' A
#
# COMPACT_ATOMS: atom_id res chain seq x y z
N MET A 1 10.12 23.98 4.28
CA MET A 1 9.40 22.76 3.87
C MET A 1 9.03 22.01 5.14
N ASN A 2 7.73 21.92 5.48
CA ASN A 2 7.33 21.25 6.71
C ASN A 2 7.33 19.73 6.48
N THR A 3 8.47 19.08 6.73
CA THR A 3 8.56 17.62 6.67
C THR A 3 7.73 17.08 7.83
N GLY A 4 6.63 16.39 7.51
CA GLY A 4 5.84 15.66 8.51
C GLY A 4 6.70 14.64 9.28
N PRO A 5 6.16 14.07 10.37
CA PRO A 5 6.90 13.17 11.24
C PRO A 5 7.54 12.02 10.47
N LYS A 6 8.77 11.68 10.86
CA LYS A 6 9.53 10.58 10.25
C LYS A 6 8.71 9.29 10.38
N LYS A 7 8.42 8.66 9.24
CA LYS A 7 7.68 7.39 9.23
C LYS A 7 8.44 6.35 10.04
N ARG A 8 7.73 5.63 10.90
CA ARG A 8 8.23 4.38 11.47
C ARG A 8 8.31 3.33 10.34
N PRO A 9 9.36 2.50 10.30
CA PRO A 9 9.40 1.36 9.40
C PRO A 9 8.17 0.48 9.59
N LEU A 10 7.56 0.06 8.47
CA LEU A 10 6.51 -0.95 8.49
C LEU A 10 7.16 -2.31 8.35
N GLU A 11 7.04 -3.15 9.37
CA GLU A 11 7.50 -4.53 9.31
C GLU A 11 6.30 -5.45 9.10
N LEU A 12 6.39 -6.34 8.12
CA LEU A 12 5.40 -7.39 7.91
C LEU A 12 6.02 -8.74 8.28
N THR A 13 5.26 -9.54 9.01
CA THR A 13 5.56 -10.97 9.14
C THR A 13 5.45 -11.65 7.78
N ASP A 14 6.10 -12.80 7.61
CA ASP A 14 6.05 -13.56 6.36
C ASP A 14 4.61 -13.92 5.96
N LYS A 15 3.78 -14.30 6.94
CA LYS A 15 2.36 -14.60 6.74
C LYS A 15 1.58 -13.38 6.24
N GLN A 16 1.83 -12.20 6.79
CA GLN A 16 1.18 -10.97 6.32
C GLN A 16 1.62 -10.62 4.89
N ARG A 17 2.92 -10.75 4.60
CA ARG A 17 3.47 -10.51 3.26
C ARG A 17 2.84 -11.45 2.23
N GLU A 18 2.74 -12.74 2.53
CA GLU A 18 2.11 -13.73 1.66
C GLU A 18 0.63 -13.38 1.37
N ILE A 19 -0.14 -13.04 2.41
CA ILE A 19 -1.55 -12.66 2.27
C ILE A 19 -1.68 -11.43 1.34
N LEU A 20 -0.85 -10.41 1.54
CA LEU A 20 -0.86 -9.19 0.73
C LEU A 20 -0.48 -9.47 -0.72
N GLN A 21 0.55 -10.30 -0.96
CA GLN A 21 0.94 -10.72 -2.30
C GLN A 21 -0.19 -11.49 -3.00
N ARG A 22 -0.89 -12.37 -2.27
CA ARG A 22 -2.04 -13.12 -2.80
C ARG A 22 -3.19 -12.18 -3.17
N LEU A 23 -3.51 -11.22 -2.29
CA LEU A 23 -4.53 -10.20 -2.56
C LEU A 23 -4.18 -9.38 -3.81
N ALA A 24 -2.91 -9.00 -3.97
CA ALA A 24 -2.44 -8.17 -5.09
C ALA A 24 -2.45 -8.88 -6.46
N ARG A 25 -2.43 -10.22 -6.47
CA ARG A 25 -2.35 -11.05 -7.70
C ARG A 25 -3.69 -11.67 -8.12
N ARG A 26 -4.64 -11.85 -7.20
CA ARG A 26 -5.88 -12.59 -7.48
C ARG A 26 -6.85 -11.78 -8.34
N ARG A 27 -7.28 -12.35 -9.47
CA ARG A 27 -8.16 -11.73 -10.48
C ARG A 27 -9.50 -11.22 -9.93
N LEU A 28 -10.07 -11.91 -8.94
CA LEU A 28 -11.38 -11.57 -8.35
C LEU A 28 -11.29 -10.60 -7.17
N THR A 29 -10.09 -10.18 -6.77
CA THR A 29 -9.94 -9.22 -5.68
C THR A 29 -10.42 -7.84 -6.15
N PRO A 30 -11.29 -7.15 -5.38
CA PRO A 30 -11.68 -5.78 -5.69
C PRO A 30 -10.46 -4.86 -5.87
N GLN A 31 -10.50 -3.99 -6.88
CA GLN A 31 -9.35 -3.16 -7.24
C GLN A 31 -8.84 -2.28 -6.08
N TYR A 32 -9.75 -1.77 -5.23
CA TYR A 32 -9.35 -0.97 -4.07
C TYR A 32 -8.47 -1.79 -3.10
N LEU A 33 -8.79 -3.07 -2.90
CA LEU A 33 -8.04 -3.96 -2.01
C LEU A 33 -6.70 -4.36 -2.64
N VAL A 34 -6.66 -4.59 -3.95
CA VAL A 34 -5.40 -4.79 -4.69
C VAL A 34 -4.46 -3.59 -4.50
N LYS A 35 -4.97 -2.37 -4.69
CA LYS A 35 -4.20 -1.13 -4.53
C LYS A 35 -3.69 -0.98 -3.10
N ARG A 36 -4.56 -1.20 -2.10
CA ARG A 36 -4.21 -1.15 -0.68
C ARG A 36 -3.12 -2.17 -0.31
N ALA A 37 -3.22 -3.39 -0.82
CA ALA A 37 -2.20 -4.42 -0.57
C ALA A 37 -0.85 -4.02 -1.15
N ARG A 38 -0.82 -3.47 -2.37
CA ARG A 38 0.41 -2.96 -2.99
C ARG A 38 1.02 -1.81 -2.20
N VAL A 39 0.22 -0.86 -1.71
CA VAL A 39 0.72 0.24 -0.86
C VAL A 39 1.48 -0.28 0.36
N LEU A 40 0.96 -1.32 1.03
CA LEU A 40 1.62 -1.91 2.19
C LEU A 40 2.91 -2.64 1.83
N LEU A 41 2.92 -3.38 0.71
CA LEU A 41 4.11 -4.06 0.21
C LEU A 41 5.23 -3.06 -0.15
N GLU A 42 4.91 -1.97 -0.85
CA GLU A 42 5.91 -0.93 -1.16
C GLU A 42 6.36 -0.17 0.10
N SER A 43 5.45 0.03 1.06
CA SER A 43 5.78 0.69 2.34
C SER A 43 6.76 -0.13 3.18
N GLU A 44 6.64 -1.46 3.16
CA GLU A 44 7.59 -2.38 3.81
C GLU A 44 9.00 -2.23 3.22
N GLN A 45 9.12 -2.01 1.90
CA GLN A 45 10.39 -1.75 1.22
C GLN A 45 10.98 -0.36 1.52
N GLY A 46 10.38 0.40 2.45
CA GLY A 46 10.87 1.72 2.87
C GLY A 46 10.41 2.88 2.00
N MET A 47 9.51 2.67 1.03
CA MET A 47 9.02 3.76 0.20
C MET A 47 8.17 4.76 0.99
N SER A 48 8.40 6.05 0.74
CA SER A 48 7.57 7.14 1.27
C SER A 48 6.18 7.16 0.62
N ASN A 49 5.20 7.78 1.28
CA ASN A 49 3.84 7.94 0.70
C ASN A 49 3.88 8.67 -0.64
N LEU A 50 4.78 9.65 -0.79
CA LEU A 50 4.93 10.42 -2.02
C LEU A 50 5.53 9.58 -3.16
N GLN A 51 6.46 8.67 -2.87
CA GLN A 51 6.97 7.73 -3.87
C GLN A 51 5.86 6.75 -4.28
N ILE A 52 5.14 6.18 -3.30
CA ILE A 52 4.07 5.21 -3.56
C ILE A 52 2.92 5.83 -4.36
N SER A 53 2.54 7.08 -4.08
CA SER A 53 1.44 7.76 -4.79
C SER A 53 1.74 7.97 -6.28
N ARG A 54 3.01 8.00 -6.67
CA ARG A 54 3.43 8.09 -8.08
C ARG A 54 3.33 6.74 -8.81
N LEU A 55 3.43 5.63 -8.09
CA LEU A 55 3.39 4.27 -8.64
C LEU A 55 1.98 3.68 -8.64
N ILE A 56 1.20 4.00 -7.61
CA ILE A 56 -0.12 3.41 -7.38
C ILE A 56 -1.18 4.51 -7.45
N PRO A 57 -1.98 4.58 -8.53
CA PRO A 57 -3.06 5.56 -8.64
C PRO A 57 -4.17 5.20 -7.65
N LEU A 58 -4.23 5.94 -6.55
CA LEU A 58 -5.28 5.84 -5.53
C LEU A 58 -6.44 6.76 -5.93
N ASP A 59 -7.64 6.19 -5.91
CA ASP A 59 -8.85 6.95 -6.21
C ASP A 59 -9.36 7.56 -4.90
N VAL A 60 -9.33 8.89 -4.80
CA VAL A 60 -9.67 9.62 -3.57
C VAL A 60 -11.18 9.57 -3.30
N ALA A 61 -11.99 9.36 -4.35
CA ALA A 61 -13.44 9.31 -4.26
C ALA A 61 -13.99 8.03 -3.61
N ALA A 62 -13.19 6.97 -3.51
CA ALA A 62 -13.62 5.68 -2.96
C ALA A 62 -13.63 5.64 -1.42
N TYR A 63 -13.13 6.67 -0.74
CA TYR A 63 -13.04 6.71 0.73
C TYR A 63 -14.27 7.30 1.44
N PHE A 64 -15.22 7.87 0.68
CA PHE A 64 -16.37 8.61 1.20
C PHE A 64 -17.72 7.98 0.82
N ARG A 65 -17.76 6.69 0.51
CA ARG A 65 -19.00 5.97 0.16
C ARG A 65 -19.33 4.87 1.15
#